data_AF-A0A455VKN4-F1
#
_entry.id   AF-A0A455VKN4-F1
#
_cell.length_a   1.000
_cell.length_b   1.000
_cell.length_c   1.000
_cell.angle_alpha   90.00
_cell.angle_beta   90.00
_cell.angle_gamma   90.00
#
_symmetry.space_group_name_H-M   'P 1'
#
loop_
_entity.id
_entity.type
_entity.pdbx_description
1 polymer ?
#
loop_
_entity_poly.entity_id
_entity_poly.type
_entity_poly.pdbx_seq_one_letter_code
_entity_poly.pdbx_strand_id
1 'polypeptide(L)'
;MRAMDPGIELVYEGSSLIRRQTAKMASNISSTIVKSADALEDFGKWKKFPSSVPVLDTISILQDDFHKIKVTTQLSEQFLLDFDRATYKVDGKVIPRGDYIQFEKAIPDIKKRQLISSYANQMSLADPSIGAMSFFPDSFAKHGAHNSNVSYEIWNIPDSKIKLIAKVESKLTPVDLADGEKIYSSYGLKAEMTLSENTPPKYNYSYYLF
;
A
#
# COMPACT_ATOMS: atom_id res chain seq x y z
N MET A 1 10.12 20.30 24.99
CA MET A 1 8.74 19.99 24.54
C MET A 1 8.82 18.79 23.62
N ARG A 2 7.88 17.85 23.76
CA ARG A 2 7.95 16.44 23.32
C ARG A 2 8.01 16.31 21.79
N ALA A 3 8.81 15.35 21.33
CA ALA A 3 9.01 15.01 19.93
C ALA A 3 7.69 14.54 19.28
N MET A 4 7.37 15.15 18.15
CA MET A 4 6.38 14.67 17.19
C MET A 4 6.90 13.38 16.55
N ASP A 5 6.04 12.38 16.42
CA ASP A 5 6.28 11.16 15.65
C ASP A 5 5.69 11.36 14.24
N PRO A 6 6.51 11.58 13.19
CA PRO A 6 6.04 11.70 11.83
C PRO A 6 5.95 10.28 11.24
N GLY A 7 4.73 9.75 11.11
CA GLY A 7 4.46 8.39 10.62
C GLY A 7 4.79 8.11 9.15
N ILE A 8 5.94 8.55 8.63
CA ILE A 8 6.59 8.10 7.41
C ILE A 8 8.12 8.24 7.59
N GLU A 9 8.84 7.16 7.90
CA GLU A 9 10.29 7.10 7.64
C GLU A 9 10.52 6.39 6.30
N LEU A 10 10.65 7.18 5.23
CA LEU A 10 11.29 6.75 3.99
C LEU A 10 12.79 6.62 4.27
N VAL A 11 13.35 5.42 4.10
CA VAL A 11 14.78 5.18 4.24
C VAL A 11 15.28 4.36 3.06
N TYR A 12 15.76 5.07 2.03
CA TYR A 12 16.40 4.57 0.81
C TYR A 12 17.92 4.75 0.89
N GLU A 13 18.74 3.70 0.84
CA GLU A 13 20.15 3.88 0.49
C GLU A 13 20.74 2.72 -0.31
N GLY A 14 20.41 2.70 -1.61
CA GLY A 14 21.41 2.63 -2.67
C GLY A 14 21.93 4.03 -3.10
N SER A 15 21.42 5.11 -2.48
CA SER A 15 22.09 6.41 -2.24
C SER A 15 21.28 7.30 -1.25
N SER A 16 21.58 7.16 0.03
CA SER A 16 21.48 8.10 1.15
C SER A 16 20.20 8.44 1.91
N LEU A 17 19.64 7.46 2.64
CA LEU A 17 18.88 7.60 3.89
C LEU A 17 19.16 6.41 4.84
N ILE A 18 19.42 6.73 6.12
CA ILE A 18 19.48 5.82 7.29
C ILE A 18 18.72 6.46 8.47
N ARG A 19 17.90 5.69 9.22
CA ARG A 19 17.93 5.74 10.71
C ARG A 19 17.46 4.46 11.41
N ARG A 20 18.12 4.17 12.54
CA ARG A 20 18.01 3.00 13.41
C ARG A 20 16.94 3.19 14.51
N GLN A 21 16.30 2.07 14.86
CA GLN A 21 15.29 1.88 15.92
C GLN A 21 15.83 2.03 17.37
N THR A 22 14.91 2.29 18.30
CA THR A 22 14.97 1.74 19.66
C THR A 22 13.63 1.16 20.08
N ALA A 23 13.67 -0.08 20.58
CA ALA A 23 12.55 -0.88 21.08
C ALA A 23 12.20 -0.60 22.55
N LYS A 24 10.93 -0.83 22.95
CA LYS A 24 10.51 -1.79 24.01
C LYS A 24 9.04 -1.64 24.47
N MET A 25 8.39 -2.82 24.62
CA MET A 25 7.36 -3.25 25.61
C MET A 25 5.96 -2.59 25.60
N ALA A 26 4.84 -3.25 25.93
CA ALA A 26 4.43 -4.65 26.04
C ALA A 26 2.89 -4.71 26.25
N SER A 27 2.27 -5.79 25.76
CA SER A 27 1.05 -6.48 26.23
C SER A 27 -0.21 -5.70 26.66
N ASN A 28 -1.35 -5.98 26.00
CA ASN A 28 -2.37 -6.86 26.60
C ASN A 28 -3.48 -7.24 25.60
N ILE A 29 -3.89 -8.50 25.72
CA ILE A 29 -4.90 -9.21 24.95
C ILE A 29 -6.29 -8.85 25.48
N SER A 30 -7.29 -8.67 24.60
CA SER A 30 -8.59 -9.30 24.84
C SER A 30 -9.36 -9.52 23.53
N SER A 31 -9.82 -10.75 23.39
CA SER A 31 -10.43 -11.39 22.24
C SER A 31 -11.90 -11.03 22.07
N THR A 32 -12.33 -10.80 20.82
CA THR A 32 -13.70 -11.16 20.41
C THR A 32 -13.70 -11.63 18.95
N ILE A 33 -13.96 -12.92 18.78
CA ILE A 33 -14.24 -13.59 17.50
C ILE A 33 -15.72 -13.36 17.17
N VAL A 34 -16.06 -12.74 16.04
CA VAL A 34 -17.29 -13.06 15.27
C VAL A 34 -17.07 -12.80 13.77
N LYS A 35 -17.04 -13.92 13.03
CA LYS A 35 -17.63 -14.23 11.72
C LYS A 35 -17.44 -13.26 10.54
N SER A 36 -16.64 -13.77 9.60
CA SER A 36 -16.90 -13.81 8.15
C SER A 36 -18.31 -13.44 7.68
N ALA A 37 -18.38 -12.37 6.90
CA ALA A 37 -19.23 -12.25 5.72
C ALA A 37 -18.55 -11.24 4.80
N ASP A 38 -18.64 -11.47 3.50
CA ASP A 38 -18.08 -10.67 2.42
C ASP A 38 -18.05 -9.17 2.74
N ALA A 39 -16.85 -8.60 2.85
CA ALA A 39 -16.66 -7.18 2.67
C ALA A 39 -16.91 -6.89 1.18
N LEU A 40 -18.20 -6.80 0.82
CA LEU A 40 -18.65 -5.99 -0.30
C LEU A 40 -17.95 -4.65 -0.13
N GLU A 41 -16.98 -4.39 -1.00
CA GLU A 41 -16.33 -3.09 -1.07
C GLU A 41 -17.44 -2.04 -1.10
N ASP A 42 -17.35 -1.04 -0.21
CA ASP A 42 -18.24 0.10 -0.25
C ASP A 42 -17.84 0.95 -1.48
N PHE A 43 -18.25 0.49 -2.67
CA PHE A 43 -17.88 1.07 -3.97
C PHE A 43 -18.26 2.55 -4.06
N GLY A 44 -19.23 3.00 -3.25
CA GLY A 44 -19.68 4.40 -3.19
C GLY A 44 -18.69 5.37 -2.55
N LYS A 45 -17.69 4.88 -1.81
CA LYS A 45 -16.80 5.75 -1.01
C LYS A 45 -15.59 6.27 -1.79
N TRP A 46 -15.12 5.53 -2.80
CA TRP A 46 -13.90 5.82 -3.54
C TRP A 46 -14.12 6.80 -4.70
N LYS A 47 -13.43 7.94 -4.66
CA LYS A 47 -13.43 8.98 -5.70
C LYS A 47 -12.19 8.88 -6.55
N LYS A 48 -12.32 8.95 -7.88
CA LYS A 48 -11.16 8.98 -8.78
C LYS A 48 -10.36 10.26 -8.59
N PHE A 49 -9.05 10.18 -8.67
CA PHE A 49 -8.23 11.38 -8.80
C PHE A 49 -8.51 12.09 -10.14
N PRO A 50 -8.45 13.43 -10.19
CA PRO A 50 -8.40 14.14 -11.45
C PRO A 50 -7.11 13.79 -12.21
N SER A 51 -7.13 13.87 -13.54
CA SER A 51 -6.00 13.51 -14.41
C SER A 51 -4.77 14.43 -14.25
N SER A 52 -4.88 15.52 -13.49
CA SER A 52 -3.86 16.55 -13.28
C SER A 52 -2.96 16.32 -12.07
N VAL A 53 -3.00 15.13 -11.47
CA VAL A 53 -2.19 14.78 -10.29
C VAL A 53 -0.72 14.57 -10.69
N PRO A 54 0.26 15.11 -9.92
CA PRO A 54 1.67 14.83 -10.16
C PRO A 54 1.97 13.33 -10.02
N VAL A 55 2.72 12.78 -10.97
CA VAL A 55 3.14 11.38 -11.01
C VAL A 55 4.66 11.35 -10.96
N LEU A 56 5.25 10.57 -10.05
CA LEU A 56 6.71 10.43 -9.91
C LEU A 56 7.32 9.47 -10.96
N ASP A 57 6.56 9.08 -11.96
CA ASP A 57 6.87 7.97 -12.86
C ASP A 57 7.16 6.65 -12.11
N THR A 58 6.46 6.45 -11.00
CA THR A 58 6.55 5.23 -10.16
C THR A 58 6.37 3.96 -11.00
N ILE A 59 5.53 4.02 -12.03
CA ILE A 59 5.29 2.91 -12.97
C ILE A 59 6.59 2.46 -13.63
N SER A 60 7.39 3.41 -14.14
CA SER A 60 8.66 3.11 -14.79
C SER A 60 9.65 2.45 -13.82
N ILE A 61 9.74 2.98 -12.60
CA ILE A 61 10.61 2.42 -11.55
C ILE A 61 10.25 0.96 -11.22
N LEU A 62 8.96 0.67 -11.04
CA LEU A 62 8.48 -0.68 -10.73
C LEU A 62 8.62 -1.64 -11.92
N GLN A 63 8.44 -1.12 -13.13
CA GLN A 63 8.68 -1.88 -14.36
C GLN A 63 10.16 -2.22 -14.54
N ASP A 64 11.07 -1.30 -14.21
CA ASP A 64 12.51 -1.53 -14.24
C ASP A 64 12.95 -2.55 -13.20
N ASP A 65 12.38 -2.50 -11.99
CA ASP A 65 12.59 -3.53 -10.96
C ASP A 65 12.19 -4.92 -11.48
N PHE A 66 11.00 -5.03 -12.08
CA PHE A 66 10.56 -6.28 -12.71
C PHE A 66 11.53 -6.77 -13.79
N HIS A 67 11.99 -5.87 -14.67
CA HIS A 67 12.94 -6.22 -15.72
C HIS A 67 14.27 -6.77 -15.19
N LYS A 68 14.74 -6.25 -14.05
CA LYS A 68 15.96 -6.73 -13.39
C LYS A 68 15.74 -8.10 -12.77
N ILE A 69 14.63 -8.31 -12.06
CA ILE A 69 14.44 -9.56 -11.30
C ILE A 69 13.90 -10.71 -12.15
N LYS A 70 13.19 -10.47 -13.27
CA LYS A 70 12.58 -11.53 -14.10
C LYS A 70 13.56 -12.53 -14.72
N VAL A 71 14.84 -12.18 -14.78
CA VAL A 71 15.93 -13.05 -15.27
C VAL A 71 16.63 -13.81 -14.13
N THR A 72 16.19 -13.59 -12.90
CA THR A 72 16.74 -14.20 -11.68
C THR A 72 15.76 -15.20 -11.08
N THR A 73 16.06 -15.72 -9.89
CA THR A 73 15.14 -16.49 -9.04
C THR A 73 14.66 -15.69 -7.83
N GLN A 74 15.02 -14.41 -7.75
CA GLN A 74 14.76 -13.55 -6.60
C GLN A 74 13.48 -12.75 -6.78
N LEU A 75 12.92 -12.27 -5.67
CA LEU A 75 11.85 -11.29 -5.63
C LEU A 75 12.42 -9.89 -5.38
N SER A 76 11.59 -8.86 -5.59
CA SER A 76 11.92 -7.48 -5.24
C SER A 76 12.31 -7.36 -3.76
N GLU A 77 13.45 -6.73 -3.47
CA GLU A 77 13.91 -6.52 -2.09
C GLU A 77 12.92 -5.67 -1.29
N GLN A 78 12.34 -4.64 -1.93
CA GLN A 78 11.36 -3.77 -1.31
C GLN A 78 10.10 -4.55 -0.89
N PHE A 79 9.66 -5.50 -1.73
CA PHE A 79 8.56 -6.39 -1.38
C PHE A 79 8.87 -7.23 -0.14
N LEU A 80 10.08 -7.80 -0.05
CA LEU A 80 10.47 -8.62 1.11
C LEU A 80 10.51 -7.78 2.40
N LEU A 81 10.94 -6.52 2.33
CA LEU A 81 10.94 -5.60 3.47
C LEU A 81 9.53 -5.20 3.93
N ASP A 82 8.59 -5.12 2.99
CA ASP A 82 7.21 -4.70 3.22
C ASP A 82 6.26 -5.88 3.53
N PHE A 83 6.66 -7.11 3.19
CA PHE A 83 5.81 -8.29 3.27
C PHE A 83 5.22 -8.49 4.67
N ASP A 84 6.06 -8.30 5.70
CA ASP A 84 5.68 -8.43 7.10
C ASP A 84 4.90 -7.23 7.62
N ARG A 85 4.61 -6.21 6.82
CA ARG A 85 3.93 -4.97 7.24
C ARG A 85 2.57 -4.80 6.60
N ALA A 86 2.34 -5.46 5.47
CA ALA A 86 1.10 -5.39 4.72
C ALA A 86 0.24 -6.65 4.87
N THR A 87 -1.03 -6.50 4.53
CA THR A 87 -1.97 -7.63 4.41
C THR A 87 -2.05 -8.05 2.94
N TYR A 88 -1.81 -9.33 2.65
CA TYR A 88 -1.92 -9.88 1.30
C TYR A 88 -3.13 -10.79 1.18
N LYS A 89 -3.86 -10.67 0.07
CA LYS A 89 -4.97 -11.55 -0.29
C LYS A 89 -4.77 -12.03 -1.73
N VAL A 90 -4.72 -13.34 -1.93
CA VAL A 90 -4.56 -13.95 -3.26
C VAL A 90 -5.81 -14.76 -3.56
N ASP A 91 -6.49 -14.43 -4.66
CA ASP A 91 -7.71 -15.11 -5.14
C ASP A 91 -8.74 -15.33 -4.02
N GLY A 92 -9.03 -14.26 -3.25
CA GLY A 92 -9.98 -14.35 -2.14
C GLY A 92 -9.37 -14.78 -0.80
N LYS A 93 -8.20 -15.40 -0.77
CA LYS A 93 -7.60 -16.00 0.44
C LYS A 93 -6.57 -15.08 1.07
N VAL A 94 -6.73 -14.79 2.36
CA VAL A 94 -5.76 -14.01 3.13
C VAL A 94 -4.50 -14.84 3.36
N ILE A 95 -3.35 -14.26 3.07
CA ILE A 95 -2.05 -14.81 3.41
C ILE A 95 -1.71 -14.36 4.83
N PRO A 96 -1.40 -15.28 5.76
CA PRO A 96 -0.97 -14.89 7.10
C PRO A 96 0.28 -14.00 7.04
N ARG A 97 0.32 -12.98 7.90
CA ARG A 97 1.41 -12.01 7.95
C ARG A 97 2.74 -12.70 8.21
N GLY A 98 3.73 -12.45 7.36
CA GLY A 98 5.05 -13.11 7.39
C GLY A 98 5.09 -14.58 6.99
N ASP A 99 3.96 -15.15 6.58
CA ASP A 99 3.93 -16.51 6.03
C ASP A 99 4.21 -16.50 4.52
N TYR A 100 5.47 -16.30 4.19
CA TYR A 100 5.94 -16.30 2.81
C TYR A 100 5.73 -17.66 2.12
N ILE A 101 5.75 -18.76 2.87
CA ILE A 101 5.50 -20.11 2.34
C ILE A 101 4.05 -20.22 1.82
N GLN A 102 3.07 -19.65 2.55
CA GLN A 102 1.69 -19.63 2.06
C GLN A 102 1.51 -18.72 0.84
N PHE A 103 2.25 -17.61 0.76
CA PHE A 103 2.29 -16.79 -0.44
C PHE A 103 2.81 -17.58 -1.65
N GLU A 104 3.91 -18.33 -1.48
CA GLU A 104 4.49 -19.17 -2.53
C GLU A 104 3.55 -20.30 -2.97
N LYS A 105 2.80 -20.88 -2.04
CA LYS A 105 1.77 -21.88 -2.36
C LYS A 105 0.59 -21.27 -3.11
N ALA A 106 0.20 -20.05 -2.77
CA ALA A 106 -0.88 -19.34 -3.45
C ALA A 106 -0.48 -18.90 -4.87
N ILE A 107 0.80 -18.59 -5.09
CA ILE A 107 1.35 -18.21 -6.39
C ILE A 107 2.57 -19.10 -6.68
N PRO A 108 2.38 -20.32 -7.20
CA PRO A 108 3.47 -21.28 -7.39
C PRO A 108 4.45 -20.89 -8.49
N ASP A 109 4.00 -20.10 -9.47
CA ASP A 109 4.81 -19.64 -10.60
C ASP A 109 5.76 -18.52 -10.16
N ILE A 110 7.07 -18.77 -10.27
CA ILE A 110 8.11 -17.82 -9.88
C ILE A 110 8.05 -16.51 -10.68
N LYS A 111 7.73 -16.55 -11.98
CA LYS A 111 7.64 -15.34 -12.81
C LYS A 111 6.46 -14.48 -12.37
N LYS A 112 5.33 -15.10 -12.04
CA LYS A 112 4.18 -14.38 -11.46
C LYS A 112 4.53 -13.79 -10.10
N ARG A 113 5.26 -14.51 -9.25
CA ARG A 113 5.73 -13.97 -7.96
C ARG A 113 6.66 -12.78 -8.16
N GLN A 114 7.58 -12.84 -9.11
CA GLN A 114 8.47 -11.74 -9.47
C GLN A 114 7.68 -10.52 -9.92
N LEU A 115 6.76 -10.71 -10.86
CA LEU A 115 5.87 -9.65 -11.33
C LEU A 115 5.10 -9.03 -10.17
N ILE A 116 4.43 -9.84 -9.34
CA ILE A 116 3.70 -9.33 -8.16
C ILE A 116 4.64 -8.60 -7.21
N SER A 117 5.81 -9.14 -6.88
CA SER A 117 6.74 -8.52 -5.94
C SER A 117 7.23 -7.14 -6.38
N SER A 118 7.39 -6.95 -7.70
CA SER A 118 7.81 -5.65 -8.25
C SER A 118 6.74 -4.56 -8.05
N TYR A 119 5.46 -4.96 -7.93
CA TYR A 119 4.33 -4.03 -7.87
C TYR A 119 3.55 -4.04 -6.54
N ALA A 120 3.65 -5.09 -5.73
CA ALA A 120 2.89 -5.26 -4.49
C ALA A 120 3.71 -4.85 -3.24
N ASN A 121 4.31 -3.67 -3.33
CA ASN A 121 5.13 -3.04 -2.28
C ASN A 121 4.75 -1.57 -2.11
N GLN A 122 5.27 -0.88 -1.09
CA GLN A 122 4.76 0.45 -0.71
C GLN A 122 4.87 1.49 -1.84
N MET A 123 5.83 1.31 -2.76
CA MET A 123 6.08 2.24 -3.85
C MET A 123 4.87 2.35 -4.79
N SER A 124 4.05 1.31 -4.93
CA SER A 124 2.82 1.35 -5.73
C SER A 124 1.77 2.36 -5.25
N LEU A 125 1.96 2.91 -4.04
CA LEU A 125 1.11 3.93 -3.43
C LEU A 125 1.78 5.31 -3.39
N ALA A 126 2.98 5.48 -3.95
CA ALA A 126 3.71 6.75 -3.94
C ALA A 126 2.96 7.86 -4.70
N ASP A 127 2.61 7.62 -5.97
CA ASP A 127 1.85 8.58 -6.79
C ASP A 127 0.51 9.00 -6.17
N PRO A 128 -0.38 8.07 -5.74
CA PRO A 128 -1.64 8.49 -5.13
C PRO A 128 -1.43 9.20 -3.78
N SER A 129 -0.33 8.94 -3.06
CA SER A 129 0.00 9.66 -1.83
C SER A 129 0.38 11.12 -2.12
N ILE A 130 1.24 11.34 -3.10
CA ILE A 130 1.62 12.71 -3.54
C ILE A 130 0.42 13.44 -4.11
N GLY A 131 -0.42 12.75 -4.87
CA GLY A 131 -1.67 13.30 -5.36
C GLY A 131 -2.62 13.71 -4.25
N ALA A 132 -2.75 12.89 -3.21
CA ALA A 132 -3.57 13.22 -2.05
C ALA A 132 -3.04 14.45 -1.31
N MET A 133 -1.73 14.52 -1.06
CA MET A 133 -1.10 15.67 -0.40
C MET A 133 -1.27 16.96 -1.21
N SER A 134 -1.20 16.86 -2.54
CA SER A 134 -1.40 18.01 -3.44
C SER A 134 -2.86 18.45 -3.52
N PHE A 135 -3.80 17.51 -3.45
CA PHE A 135 -5.23 17.78 -3.60
C PHE A 135 -5.91 18.18 -2.28
N PHE A 136 -5.34 17.79 -1.13
CA PHE A 136 -5.84 18.10 0.21
C PHE A 136 -4.75 18.62 1.17
N PRO A 137 -3.98 19.66 0.79
CA PRO A 137 -2.80 20.09 1.56
C PRO A 137 -3.14 20.43 3.01
N ASP A 138 -4.23 21.20 3.23
CA ASP A 138 -4.65 21.60 4.57
C ASP A 138 -5.14 20.44 5.43
N SER A 139 -5.74 19.42 4.82
CA SER A 139 -6.26 18.26 5.57
C SER A 139 -5.13 17.44 6.15
N PHE A 140 -4.08 17.16 5.37
CA PHE A 140 -2.92 16.38 5.82
C PHE A 140 -1.97 17.19 6.73
N ALA A 141 -1.97 18.52 6.64
CA ALA A 141 -1.22 19.37 7.57
C ALA A 141 -1.87 19.40 8.97
N LYS A 142 -3.21 19.33 9.04
CA LYS A 142 -3.98 19.50 10.28
C LYS A 142 -4.44 18.21 10.95
N HIS A 143 -4.28 17.07 10.28
CA HIS A 143 -4.66 15.76 10.79
C HIS A 143 -3.48 14.78 10.76
N GLY A 144 -3.25 14.11 11.89
CA GLY A 144 -2.29 13.03 12.00
C GLY A 144 -2.91 11.69 11.61
N ALA A 145 -2.21 10.95 10.75
CA ALA A 145 -2.57 9.59 10.37
C ALA A 145 -2.09 8.58 11.44
N HIS A 146 -2.96 7.64 11.80
CA HIS A 146 -2.63 6.59 12.76
C HIS A 146 -3.43 5.31 12.48
N ASN A 147 -2.94 4.17 12.98
CA ASN A 147 -3.50 2.85 12.68
C ASN A 147 -3.61 2.58 11.17
N SER A 148 -2.62 3.03 10.40
CA SER A 148 -2.57 2.83 8.96
C SER A 148 -2.41 1.34 8.64
N ASN A 149 -3.21 0.85 7.70
CA ASN A 149 -3.11 -0.50 7.18
C ASN A 149 -2.87 -0.44 5.66
N VAL A 150 -1.83 -1.14 5.21
CA VAL A 150 -1.56 -1.36 3.79
C VAL A 150 -2.01 -2.76 3.42
N SER A 151 -2.73 -2.88 2.31
CA SER A 151 -3.20 -4.18 1.81
C SER A 151 -3.06 -4.31 0.31
N TYR A 152 -2.78 -5.54 -0.13
CA TYR A 152 -2.69 -5.93 -1.53
C TYR A 152 -3.68 -7.06 -1.82
N GLU A 153 -4.57 -6.84 -2.78
CA GLU A 153 -5.44 -7.87 -3.33
C GLU A 153 -4.95 -8.27 -4.72
N ILE A 154 -4.65 -9.55 -4.86
CA ILE A 154 -4.07 -10.16 -6.05
C ILE A 154 -5.08 -11.16 -6.60
N TRP A 155 -5.45 -10.99 -7.86
CA TRP A 155 -6.34 -11.90 -8.56
C TRP A 155 -5.66 -12.42 -9.82
N ASN A 156 -5.56 -13.73 -9.94
CA ASN A 156 -5.21 -14.36 -11.19
C ASN A 156 -6.40 -14.22 -12.16
N ILE A 157 -6.15 -13.58 -13.30
CA ILE A 157 -7.15 -13.44 -14.36
C ILE A 157 -6.64 -14.15 -15.64
N PRO A 158 -7.50 -14.39 -16.64
CA PRO A 158 -7.09 -15.06 -17.88
C PRO A 158 -5.89 -14.40 -18.59
N ASP A 159 -5.29 -15.13 -19.54
CA ASP A 159 -4.14 -14.69 -20.35
C ASP A 159 -2.86 -14.38 -19.55
N SER A 160 -2.62 -15.11 -18.45
CA SER A 160 -1.46 -14.91 -17.57
C SER A 160 -1.36 -13.48 -16.99
N LYS A 161 -2.47 -12.76 -16.93
CA LYS A 161 -2.55 -11.43 -16.33
C LYS A 161 -2.91 -11.52 -14.85
N ILE A 162 -2.55 -10.47 -14.13
CA ILE A 162 -2.81 -10.36 -12.69
C ILE A 162 -3.51 -9.03 -12.44
N LYS A 163 -4.66 -9.05 -11.80
CA LYS A 163 -5.26 -7.82 -11.26
C LYS A 163 -4.68 -7.59 -9.86
N LEU A 164 -4.06 -6.44 -9.67
CA LEU A 164 -3.51 -6.00 -8.38
C LEU A 164 -4.25 -4.76 -7.91
N ILE A 165 -4.71 -4.78 -6.66
CA ILE A 165 -5.29 -3.64 -5.97
C ILE A 165 -4.47 -3.38 -4.72
N ALA A 166 -3.72 -2.28 -4.69
CA ALA A 166 -3.03 -1.79 -3.50
C ALA A 166 -3.89 -0.74 -2.80
N LYS A 167 -4.00 -0.81 -1.48
CA LYS A 167 -4.72 0.15 -0.66
C LYS A 167 -3.88 0.55 0.54
N VAL A 168 -4.00 1.81 0.93
CA VAL A 168 -3.70 2.26 2.29
C VAL A 168 -4.97 2.90 2.85
N GLU A 169 -5.32 2.53 4.07
CA GLU A 169 -6.42 3.14 4.83
C GLU A 169 -5.91 3.51 6.22
N SER A 170 -6.31 4.67 6.71
CA SER A 170 -5.84 5.18 8.00
C SER A 170 -6.93 5.97 8.72
N LYS A 171 -6.82 6.00 10.04
CA LYS A 171 -7.61 6.90 10.87
C LYS A 171 -6.91 8.25 10.98
N LEU A 172 -7.72 9.30 11.06
CA LEU A 172 -7.24 10.66 11.22
C LEU A 172 -7.62 11.19 12.60
N THR A 173 -6.68 11.89 13.22
CA THR A 173 -6.89 12.64 14.46
C THR A 173 -6.51 14.09 14.22
N PRO A 174 -7.35 15.06 14.65
CA PRO A 174 -6.98 16.47 14.67
C PRO A 174 -5.65 16.69 15.41
N VAL A 175 -4.80 17.54 14.85
CA VAL A 175 -3.54 17.95 15.48
C VAL A 175 -3.53 19.47 15.69
N ASP A 176 -3.95 20.24 14.69
CA ASP A 176 -3.96 21.70 14.72
C ASP A 176 -5.18 22.23 13.95
N LEU A 177 -6.37 22.06 14.55
CA LEU A 177 -7.62 22.57 14.01
C LEU A 177 -8.05 23.83 14.75
N ALA A 178 -8.37 24.87 13.98
CA ALA A 178 -9.07 26.03 14.52
C ALA A 178 -10.56 25.71 14.74
N ASP A 179 -11.22 26.53 15.58
CA ASP A 179 -12.65 26.39 15.84
C ASP A 179 -13.47 26.50 14.54
N GLY A 180 -14.34 25.52 14.31
CA GLY A 180 -15.20 25.47 13.13
C GLY A 180 -14.58 24.79 11.90
N GLU A 181 -13.32 24.36 11.97
CA GLU A 181 -12.69 23.62 10.88
C GLU A 181 -13.22 22.18 10.77
N LYS A 182 -13.18 21.66 9.54
CA LYS A 182 -13.70 20.32 9.26
C LYS A 182 -12.80 19.26 9.88
N ILE A 183 -13.40 18.40 10.68
CA ILE A 183 -12.76 17.20 11.24
C ILE A 183 -12.93 16.05 10.26
N TYR A 184 -11.81 15.43 9.88
CA TYR A 184 -11.79 14.17 9.17
C TYR A 184 -11.43 13.03 10.13
N SER A 185 -12.15 11.93 10.00
CA SER A 185 -12.02 10.69 10.78
C SER A 185 -11.14 9.65 10.10
N SER A 186 -11.07 9.65 8.76
CA SER A 186 -10.30 8.66 8.01
C SER A 186 -9.97 9.11 6.59
N TYR A 187 -8.93 8.51 6.02
CA TYR A 187 -8.63 8.60 4.61
C TYR A 187 -8.23 7.23 4.07
N GLY A 188 -8.34 7.10 2.75
CA GLY A 188 -7.77 5.95 2.06
C GLY A 188 -7.33 6.31 0.66
N LEU A 189 -6.32 5.58 0.18
CA LEU A 189 -5.79 5.66 -1.17
C LEU A 189 -5.81 4.27 -1.78
N LYS A 190 -6.11 4.20 -3.08
CA LYS A 190 -6.18 2.95 -3.84
C LYS A 190 -5.47 3.11 -5.18
N ALA A 191 -4.66 2.13 -5.50
CA ALA A 191 -4.05 1.93 -6.81
C ALA A 191 -4.52 0.59 -7.38
N GLU A 192 -5.24 0.64 -8.50
CA GLU A 192 -5.73 -0.54 -9.20
C GLU A 192 -5.05 -0.68 -10.56
N MET A 193 -4.52 -1.86 -10.85
CA MET A 193 -3.77 -2.13 -12.06
C MET A 193 -3.93 -3.56 -12.55
N THR A 194 -3.73 -3.75 -13.86
CA THR A 194 -3.61 -5.07 -14.49
C THR A 194 -2.18 -5.26 -14.96
N LEU A 195 -1.51 -6.25 -14.39
CA LEU A 195 -0.12 -6.59 -14.66
C LEU A 195 -0.03 -7.63 -15.78
N SER A 196 0.97 -7.47 -16.64
CA SER A 196 1.43 -8.47 -17.60
C SER A 196 2.95 -8.37 -17.73
N GLU A 197 3.61 -9.42 -18.20
CA GLU A 197 5.07 -9.43 -18.34
C GLU A 197 5.60 -8.45 -19.41
N ASN A 198 4.78 -8.17 -20.42
CA ASN A 198 5.22 -7.52 -21.66
C ASN A 198 4.66 -6.11 -21.84
N THR A 199 3.83 -5.63 -20.92
CA THR A 199 3.18 -4.34 -21.07
C THR A 199 3.18 -3.61 -19.74
N PRO A 200 3.68 -2.36 -19.69
CA PRO A 200 3.55 -1.53 -18.50
C PRO A 200 2.09 -1.42 -18.07
N PRO A 201 1.78 -1.60 -16.78
CA PRO A 201 0.42 -1.53 -16.31
C PRO A 201 -0.12 -0.09 -16.41
N LYS A 202 -1.42 0.02 -16.68
CA LYS A 202 -2.16 1.27 -16.49
C LYS A 202 -2.71 1.30 -15.08
N TYR A 203 -2.44 2.40 -14.38
CA TYR A 203 -2.94 2.62 -13.03
C TYR A 203 -4.24 3.39 -13.04
N ASN A 204 -5.13 2.99 -12.13
CA ASN A 204 -6.31 3.76 -11.77
C ASN A 204 -6.20 4.11 -10.29
N TYR A 205 -6.02 5.40 -10.02
CA TYR A 205 -5.93 5.91 -8.66
C TYR A 205 -7.28 6.42 -8.18
N SER A 206 -7.62 6.08 -6.94
CA SER A 206 -8.77 6.65 -6.25
C SER A 206 -8.47 6.89 -4.77
N TYR A 207 -9.29 7.71 -4.14
CA TYR A 207 -9.13 8.10 -2.74
C TYR A 207 -10.49 8.24 -2.05
N TYR A 208 -10.48 8.34 -0.73
CA TYR A 208 -11.57 8.95 0.03
C TYR A 208 -11.00 9.77 1.19
N LEU A 209 -11.82 10.68 1.70
CA LEU A 209 -11.53 11.48 2.88
C LEU A 209 -12.88 11.76 3.57
N PHE A 210 -13.06 11.20 4.77
CA PHE A 210 -14.30 11.25 5.54
C PHE A 210 -14.09 11.92 6.89
#